data_AF-A0A2K0U059-F1
#
_entry.id   AF-A0A2K0U059-F1
#
_cell.length_a   1.000
_cell.length_b   1.000
_cell.length_c   1.000
_cell.angle_alpha   90.00
_cell.angle_beta   90.00
_cell.angle_gamma   90.00
#
_symmetry.space_group_name_H-M   'P 1'
#
loop_
_entity.id
_entity.type
_entity.pdbx_description
1 polymer ?
#
loop_
_entity_poly.entity_id
_entity_poly.type
_entity_poly.pdbx_seq_one_letter_code
_entity_poly.pdbx_strand_id
1 'polypeptide(L)'
;MGKEIERLVTVPIQRQDLPPRPDVTTSTDSESQLQNECQTVEATAGSSPQEMQEGKHLKRKANSEERADSSPHQQQKKTKPSDAKDEAKTNPATLSKLPVELQRLIFDEIFLIEDIACFGLASQQLWAIARDYIDTYYASFLGSWAGQRIVFVGDDVETGDYPPGLFSEEELDELPETVDIPYNYEVPDITWEEDVPMTLHHFTLPLFARKEKFLNLSELSTDIYTACRDRNKFRYDPALKSTYRDILTEEATYYPQDRPWILRNLITKEFVRSEAIALKPEFIHGPFIDGFGFGQVIISRICWSTDPCTSINCELPIHRGVWAGHAFDVTTLATHRAETMETEWRDVSEEVANEIAIICASKYGPNWHKIICGRFYDGRDAS
;
A
#
# COMPACT_ATOMS: atom_id res chain seq x y z
N MET A 1 6.23 -13.36 -10.35
CA MET A 1 7.23 -12.87 -9.38
C MET A 1 6.75 -11.66 -8.57
N GLY A 2 5.67 -10.95 -8.94
CA GLY A 2 5.20 -9.77 -8.20
C GLY A 2 4.35 -10.02 -6.93
N LYS A 3 4.23 -11.26 -6.44
CA LYS A 3 3.50 -11.59 -5.19
C LYS A 3 4.34 -12.30 -4.13
N GLU A 4 5.64 -12.48 -4.37
CA GLU A 4 6.52 -13.36 -3.57
C GLU A 4 7.80 -12.63 -3.11
N ILE A 5 7.77 -11.31 -2.91
CA ILE A 5 8.84 -10.62 -2.19
C ILE A 5 8.45 -10.63 -0.71
N GLU A 6 8.56 -11.80 -0.08
CA GLU A 6 8.28 -11.93 1.36
C GLU A 6 9.53 -11.65 2.22
N ARG A 7 10.71 -11.54 1.60
CA ARG A 7 12.02 -11.59 2.28
C ARG A 7 12.97 -10.43 1.92
N LEU A 8 12.44 -9.21 1.80
CA LEU A 8 13.27 -8.01 1.62
C LEU A 8 13.50 -7.32 2.96
N VAL A 9 14.75 -7.01 3.28
CA VAL A 9 15.14 -6.27 4.49
C VAL A 9 15.72 -4.91 4.08
N THR A 10 15.33 -3.87 4.81
CA THR A 10 15.85 -2.50 4.64
C THR A 10 16.64 -2.06 5.87
N VAL A 11 17.70 -1.26 5.67
CA VAL A 11 18.56 -0.73 6.74
C VAL A 11 18.68 0.80 6.61
N PRO A 12 18.57 1.57 7.72
CA PRO A 12 18.48 1.15 9.13
C PRO A 12 17.19 0.41 9.48
N ILE A 13 17.32 -0.61 10.32
CA ILE A 13 16.20 -1.45 10.72
C ILE A 13 15.24 -0.61 11.57
N GLN A 14 14.01 -0.44 11.09
CA GLN A 14 12.94 0.14 11.89
C GLN A 14 12.41 -0.94 12.85
N ARG A 15 12.82 -0.89 14.11
CA ARG A 15 12.29 -1.78 15.16
C ARG A 15 10.80 -1.50 15.40
N GLN A 16 10.03 -2.56 15.63
CA GLN A 16 8.64 -2.42 16.06
C GLN A 16 8.61 -2.14 17.57
N ASP A 17 7.88 -1.10 17.99
CA ASP A 17 7.58 -0.88 19.41
C ASP A 17 6.64 -1.99 19.90
N LEU A 18 7.21 -3.07 20.43
CA LEU A 18 6.44 -4.14 21.05
C LEU A 18 6.06 -3.74 22.47
N PRO A 19 4.80 -3.95 22.90
CA PRO A 19 4.44 -3.79 24.30
C PRO A 19 5.27 -4.78 25.15
N PRO A 20 5.71 -4.37 26.35
CA PRO A 20 6.51 -5.24 27.21
C PRO A 20 5.75 -6.55 27.51
N ARG A 21 6.46 -7.68 27.41
CA ARG A 21 5.95 -9.01 27.75
C ARG A 21 5.39 -8.98 29.18
N PRO A 22 4.20 -9.55 29.46
CA PRO A 22 3.82 -9.84 30.83
C PRO A 22 4.75 -10.95 31.37
N ASP A 23 5.39 -10.67 32.51
CA ASP A 23 6.24 -11.64 33.20
C ASP A 23 5.45 -12.91 33.51
N VAL A 24 5.85 -14.03 32.92
CA VAL A 24 5.31 -15.34 33.29
C VAL A 24 6.06 -15.81 34.53
N THR A 25 5.66 -15.28 35.69
CA THR A 25 6.01 -15.90 36.98
C THR A 25 5.15 -17.14 37.15
N THR A 26 5.83 -18.29 37.25
CA THR A 26 5.29 -19.58 37.68
C THR A 26 4.42 -19.44 38.92
N SER A 27 3.14 -19.80 38.82
CA SER A 27 2.29 -20.09 39.98
C SER A 27 1.24 -21.12 39.60
N THR A 28 1.45 -22.31 40.15
CA THR A 28 0.50 -23.42 40.34
C THR A 28 -0.93 -23.00 40.66
N ASP A 29 -1.86 -23.74 40.03
CA ASP A 29 -3.29 -23.92 40.27
C ASP A 29 -3.95 -23.22 41.47
N SER A 30 -5.07 -22.54 41.19
CA SER A 30 -6.38 -22.85 41.80
C SER A 30 -7.50 -22.04 41.15
N GLU A 31 -8.53 -22.74 40.68
CA GLU A 31 -9.80 -22.20 40.20
C GLU A 31 -10.48 -21.30 41.25
N SER A 32 -11.00 -20.15 40.83
CA SER A 32 -12.23 -19.59 41.45
C SER A 32 -12.97 -18.66 40.48
N GLN A 33 -14.29 -18.91 40.41
CA GLN A 33 -15.32 -18.17 39.70
C GLN A 33 -15.44 -16.72 40.18
N LEU A 34 -15.77 -15.78 39.28
CA LEU A 34 -16.65 -14.61 39.50
C LEU A 34 -17.02 -14.04 38.10
N GLN A 35 -18.19 -14.40 37.55
CA GLN A 35 -19.41 -13.57 37.49
C GLN A 35 -19.24 -12.21 36.80
N ASN A 36 -19.57 -12.18 35.50
CA ASN A 36 -19.88 -10.96 34.75
C ASN A 36 -21.29 -10.46 35.14
N GLU A 37 -21.34 -9.35 35.86
CA GLU A 37 -22.50 -8.45 35.86
C GLU A 37 -22.36 -7.47 34.68
N CYS A 38 -23.27 -7.55 33.72
CA CYS A 38 -23.60 -6.36 32.92
C CYS A 38 -25.11 -6.31 32.71
N GLN A 39 -25.70 -5.33 33.38
CA GLN A 39 -27.13 -5.01 33.41
C GLN A 39 -27.58 -4.54 32.02
N THR A 40 -28.58 -5.20 31.46
CA THR A 40 -29.37 -4.65 30.35
C THR A 40 -30.80 -4.45 30.85
N VAL A 41 -31.26 -3.20 30.79
CA VAL A 41 -32.57 -2.75 31.24
C VAL A 41 -33.65 -3.27 30.30
N GLU A 42 -34.71 -3.80 30.89
CA GLU A 42 -35.88 -4.43 30.27
C GLU A 42 -36.73 -3.43 29.45
N ALA A 43 -37.31 -3.92 28.36
CA ALA A 43 -38.62 -3.50 27.89
C ALA A 43 -39.45 -4.75 27.56
N THR A 44 -40.59 -4.86 28.21
CA THR A 44 -41.38 -6.07 28.41
C THR A 44 -42.40 -6.33 27.29
N ALA A 45 -42.50 -7.62 26.96
CA ALA A 45 -43.70 -8.41 26.67
C ALA A 45 -44.58 -8.14 25.42
N GLY A 46 -44.81 -9.23 24.67
CA GLY A 46 -46.02 -9.36 23.85
C GLY A 46 -46.04 -10.47 22.78
N SER A 47 -46.06 -11.74 23.21
CA SER A 47 -46.73 -12.91 22.56
C SER A 47 -46.43 -13.31 21.09
N SER A 48 -45.89 -14.53 20.95
CA SER A 48 -45.98 -15.44 19.77
C SER A 48 -47.36 -16.14 19.73
N PRO A 49 -47.75 -17.07 18.79
CA PRO A 49 -47.02 -17.65 17.64
C PRO A 49 -47.86 -17.88 16.35
N GLN A 50 -47.19 -18.22 15.24
CA GLN A 50 -47.53 -19.30 14.26
C GLN A 50 -46.77 -19.03 12.92
N GLU A 51 -45.81 -19.85 12.53
CA GLU A 51 -45.88 -21.15 11.82
C GLU A 51 -46.07 -21.05 10.29
N MET A 52 -45.14 -21.72 9.60
CA MET A 52 -45.21 -22.39 8.30
C MET A 52 -45.27 -21.60 6.96
N GLN A 53 -44.13 -21.76 6.26
CA GLN A 53 -43.99 -22.38 4.92
C GLN A 53 -44.47 -21.65 3.65
N GLU A 54 -43.46 -21.49 2.79
CA GLU A 54 -43.38 -21.91 1.38
C GLU A 54 -44.30 -21.28 0.32
N GLY A 55 -43.67 -21.01 -0.83
CA GLY A 55 -44.30 -21.38 -2.10
C GLY A 55 -44.57 -20.23 -3.05
N LYS A 56 -43.56 -19.95 -3.88
CA LYS A 56 -43.61 -19.40 -5.25
C LYS A 56 -44.99 -19.46 -5.93
N HIS A 57 -45.36 -18.40 -6.65
CA HIS A 57 -45.84 -18.42 -8.05
C HIS A 57 -46.13 -16.95 -8.48
N LEU A 58 -45.33 -16.36 -9.37
CA LEU A 58 -45.57 -16.23 -10.81
C LEU A 58 -46.84 -15.45 -11.22
N LYS A 59 -46.61 -14.18 -11.56
CA LYS A 59 -46.89 -13.49 -12.84
C LYS A 59 -48.26 -13.68 -13.55
N ARG A 60 -48.69 -12.52 -14.10
CA ARG A 60 -49.62 -12.24 -15.22
C ARG A 60 -51.03 -11.83 -14.77
N LYS A 61 -51.70 -10.82 -15.36
CA LYS A 61 -51.48 -10.09 -16.63
C LYS A 61 -52.42 -8.87 -16.69
N ALA A 62 -51.98 -7.88 -17.48
CA ALA A 62 -52.73 -7.10 -18.48
C ALA A 62 -53.95 -6.27 -18.00
N ASN A 63 -53.84 -4.94 -17.99
CA ASN A 63 -53.90 -3.99 -19.11
C ASN A 63 -55.34 -3.62 -19.49
N SER A 64 -55.65 -2.32 -19.41
CA SER A 64 -56.17 -1.43 -20.48
C SER A 64 -56.55 -0.10 -19.80
N GLU A 65 -55.87 1.01 -20.09
CA GLU A 65 -56.24 2.03 -21.10
C GLU A 65 -57.56 2.73 -20.73
N GLU A 66 -57.76 4.05 -20.78
CA GLU A 66 -57.01 5.19 -21.30
C GLU A 66 -57.72 6.48 -20.83
N ARG A 67 -56.96 7.58 -20.73
CA ARG A 67 -57.32 9.00 -21.01
C ARG A 67 -58.36 9.72 -20.14
N ALA A 68 -57.90 10.74 -19.39
CA ALA A 68 -57.97 12.18 -19.69
C ALA A 68 -59.34 12.76 -19.28
N ASP A 69 -59.46 13.80 -18.46
CA ASP A 69 -58.92 15.15 -18.64
C ASP A 69 -59.27 16.01 -17.40
N SER A 70 -58.73 17.23 -17.31
CA SER A 70 -59.14 18.39 -16.45
C SER A 70 -58.34 18.69 -15.16
N SER A 71 -57.63 19.82 -15.20
CA SER A 71 -57.07 20.62 -14.09
C SER A 71 -58.01 21.85 -13.81
N PRO A 72 -57.72 22.88 -12.97
CA PRO A 72 -57.17 23.00 -11.61
C PRO A 72 -58.04 23.93 -10.69
N HIS A 73 -57.54 24.26 -9.48
CA HIS A 73 -57.84 25.42 -8.58
C HIS A 73 -58.70 25.23 -7.30
N GLN A 74 -58.10 25.56 -6.14
CA GLN A 74 -58.48 26.63 -5.18
C GLN A 74 -57.57 26.58 -3.93
N GLN A 75 -56.59 27.48 -3.80
CA GLN A 75 -56.57 28.72 -3.01
C GLN A 75 -56.49 28.59 -1.46
N GLN A 76 -55.29 28.93 -0.97
CA GLN A 76 -54.91 29.79 0.17
C GLN A 76 -55.64 29.71 1.53
N LYS A 77 -54.84 29.53 2.59
CA LYS A 77 -55.05 30.21 3.88
C LYS A 77 -53.78 30.95 4.30
N LYS A 78 -53.88 32.29 4.34
CA LYS A 78 -52.91 33.24 4.91
C LYS A 78 -53.05 33.26 6.43
N THR A 79 -51.93 33.24 7.15
CA THR A 79 -51.85 33.62 8.56
C THR A 79 -50.81 34.74 8.70
N LYS A 80 -51.19 35.83 9.39
CA LYS A 80 -50.35 37.03 9.61
C LYS A 80 -49.23 36.74 10.64
N PRO A 81 -48.09 37.45 10.60
CA PRO A 81 -47.01 37.32 11.58
C PRO A 81 -47.25 38.22 12.79
N SER A 82 -46.99 37.73 14.01
CA SER A 82 -46.90 38.57 15.21
C SER A 82 -45.44 38.92 15.48
N ASP A 83 -45.22 40.20 15.78
CA ASP A 83 -43.98 40.78 16.24
C ASP A 83 -43.41 40.09 17.49
N ALA A 84 -42.17 39.63 17.39
CA ALA A 84 -41.25 39.51 18.53
C ALA A 84 -39.84 39.76 18.01
N LYS A 85 -39.34 40.97 18.28
CA LYS A 85 -37.93 41.34 18.14
C LYS A 85 -37.16 40.71 19.30
N ASP A 86 -36.21 39.83 18.99
CA ASP A 86 -34.86 39.81 19.58
C ASP A 86 -34.07 38.69 18.92
N GLU A 87 -33.54 38.97 17.73
CA GLU A 87 -32.45 38.17 17.16
C GLU A 87 -31.19 39.04 17.19
N ALA A 88 -30.33 38.75 18.17
CA ALA A 88 -28.92 39.08 18.06
C ALA A 88 -28.41 38.44 16.76
N LYS A 89 -28.21 39.26 15.73
CA LYS A 89 -27.53 38.87 14.49
C LYS A 89 -26.06 38.62 14.81
N THR A 90 -25.76 37.48 15.44
CA THR A 90 -24.47 36.83 15.27
C THR A 90 -24.41 36.39 13.82
N ASN A 91 -23.85 37.24 12.97
CA ASN A 91 -23.43 36.81 11.64
C ASN A 91 -22.54 35.58 11.85
N PRO A 92 -22.90 34.37 11.38
CA PRO A 92 -22.03 33.24 11.53
C PRO A 92 -20.75 33.60 10.77
N ALA A 93 -19.63 33.64 11.50
CA ALA A 93 -18.32 33.71 10.88
C ALA A 93 -18.21 32.47 10.00
N THR A 94 -18.37 32.65 8.69
CA THR A 94 -18.28 31.55 7.74
C THR A 94 -16.82 31.10 7.74
N LEU A 95 -16.56 29.81 7.92
CA LEU A 95 -15.20 29.22 7.85
C LEU A 95 -14.43 29.71 6.60
N SER A 96 -15.14 29.93 5.49
CA SER A 96 -14.62 30.49 4.24
C SER A 96 -14.05 31.91 4.33
N LYS A 97 -14.39 32.68 5.39
CA LYS A 97 -13.88 34.04 5.64
C LYS A 97 -12.58 34.05 6.45
N LEU A 98 -12.19 32.91 7.02
CA LEU A 98 -10.89 32.80 7.68
C LEU A 98 -9.76 32.85 6.65
N PRO A 99 -8.61 33.45 6.98
CA PRO A 99 -7.38 33.32 6.19
C PRO A 99 -7.04 31.84 5.95
N VAL A 100 -6.40 31.56 4.81
CA VAL A 100 -6.05 30.19 4.39
C VAL A 100 -5.14 29.49 5.40
N GLU A 101 -4.30 30.24 6.11
CA GLU A 101 -3.41 29.74 7.14
C GLU A 101 -4.19 29.16 8.32
N LEU A 102 -5.27 29.83 8.75
CA LEU A 102 -6.14 29.31 9.81
C LEU A 102 -6.98 28.12 9.32
N GLN A 103 -7.34 28.09 8.05
CA GLN A 103 -8.02 26.93 7.46
C GLN A 103 -7.07 25.71 7.44
N ARG A 104 -5.80 25.89 7.06
CA ARG A 104 -4.79 24.82 7.10
C ARG A 104 -4.56 24.30 8.51
N LEU A 105 -4.46 25.18 9.50
CA LEU A 105 -4.38 24.75 10.91
C LEU A 105 -5.58 23.89 11.35
N ILE A 106 -6.77 24.13 10.80
CA ILE A 106 -7.94 23.27 11.07
C ILE A 106 -7.78 21.91 10.38
N PHE A 107 -7.28 21.88 9.14
CA PHE A 107 -7.00 20.62 8.43
C PHE A 107 -5.93 19.79 9.14
N ASP A 108 -4.91 20.43 9.74
CA ASP A 108 -3.84 19.76 10.47
C ASP A 108 -4.33 18.98 11.71
N GLU A 109 -5.50 19.37 12.26
CA GLU A 109 -6.14 18.67 13.39
C GLU A 109 -6.99 17.46 12.95
N ILE A 110 -7.14 17.21 11.64
CA ILE A 110 -7.94 16.10 11.11
C ILE A 110 -7.01 14.93 10.76
N PHE A 111 -7.10 13.86 11.55
CA PHE A 111 -6.21 12.69 11.42
C PHE A 111 -6.58 11.73 10.29
N LEU A 112 -7.86 11.61 9.95
CA LEU A 112 -8.34 10.65 8.96
C LEU A 112 -8.45 11.31 7.58
N ILE A 113 -7.85 10.68 6.58
CA ILE A 113 -7.81 11.24 5.22
C ILE A 113 -9.21 11.32 4.59
N GLU A 114 -10.11 10.41 4.95
CA GLU A 114 -11.48 10.45 4.45
C GLU A 114 -12.27 11.60 5.09
N ASP A 115 -11.92 12.01 6.32
CA ASP A 115 -12.50 13.19 6.96
C ASP A 115 -11.98 14.49 6.35
N ILE A 116 -10.70 14.54 5.95
CA ILE A 116 -10.13 15.64 5.16
C ILE A 116 -10.90 15.79 3.84
N ALA A 117 -11.10 14.69 3.12
CA ALA A 117 -11.85 14.68 1.88
C ALA A 117 -13.31 15.14 2.11
N CYS A 118 -14.02 14.55 3.07
CA CYS A 118 -15.40 14.93 3.41
C CYS A 118 -15.53 16.41 3.83
N PHE A 119 -14.57 16.93 4.61
CA PHE A 119 -14.56 18.34 5.01
C PHE A 119 -14.31 19.26 3.82
N GLY A 120 -13.41 18.89 2.92
CA GLY A 120 -13.16 19.58 1.65
C GLY A 120 -14.42 19.72 0.79
N LEU A 121 -15.28 18.71 0.77
CA LEU A 121 -16.53 18.72 -0.02
C LEU A 121 -17.52 19.80 0.42
N ALA A 122 -17.37 20.38 1.61
CA ALA A 122 -18.25 21.44 2.10
C ALA A 122 -18.17 22.74 1.30
N SER A 123 -17.04 23.02 0.61
CA SER A 123 -16.92 24.18 -0.29
C SER A 123 -15.76 24.04 -1.27
N GLN A 124 -15.83 24.73 -2.43
CA GLN A 124 -14.73 24.71 -3.42
C GLN A 124 -13.39 25.23 -2.87
N GLN A 125 -13.42 26.20 -1.95
CA GLN A 125 -12.21 26.73 -1.31
C GLN A 125 -11.56 25.68 -0.40
N LEU A 126 -12.36 24.98 0.42
CA LEU A 126 -11.87 23.91 1.27
C LEU A 126 -11.42 22.71 0.45
N TRP A 127 -12.09 22.41 -0.67
CA TRP A 127 -11.66 21.35 -1.60
C TRP A 127 -10.27 21.60 -2.16
N ALA A 128 -9.95 22.85 -2.53
CA ALA A 128 -8.62 23.19 -3.01
C ALA A 128 -7.54 22.90 -1.97
N ILE A 129 -7.81 23.16 -0.69
CA ILE A 129 -6.89 22.83 0.41
C ILE A 129 -6.85 21.31 0.62
N ALA A 130 -8.01 20.65 0.70
CA ALA A 130 -8.11 19.21 0.93
C ALA A 130 -7.34 18.40 -0.12
N ARG A 131 -7.35 18.82 -1.39
CA ARG A 131 -6.56 18.18 -2.45
C ARG A 131 -5.07 18.20 -2.16
N ASP A 132 -4.51 19.32 -1.69
CA ASP A 132 -3.09 19.36 -1.33
C ASP A 132 -2.73 18.31 -0.26
N TYR A 133 -3.62 18.11 0.73
CA TYR A 133 -3.43 17.10 1.77
C TYR A 133 -3.59 15.68 1.23
N ILE A 134 -4.56 15.44 0.34
CA ILE A 134 -4.77 14.15 -0.34
C ILE A 134 -3.56 13.79 -1.21
N ASP A 135 -3.07 14.74 -2.00
CA ASP A 135 -1.88 14.56 -2.83
C ASP A 135 -0.63 14.30 -1.99
N THR A 136 -0.45 15.06 -0.89
CA THR A 136 0.66 14.84 0.05
C THR A 136 0.56 13.47 0.72
N TYR A 137 -0.65 13.06 1.10
CA TYR A 137 -0.90 11.74 1.69
C TYR A 137 -0.51 10.62 0.71
N TYR A 138 -0.98 10.66 -0.54
CA TYR A 138 -0.60 9.66 -1.54
C TYR A 138 0.90 9.69 -1.87
N ALA A 139 1.47 10.88 -2.04
CA ALA A 139 2.90 11.04 -2.30
C ALA A 139 3.77 10.48 -1.17
N SER A 140 3.29 10.45 0.07
CA SER A 140 4.03 9.89 1.21
C SER A 140 4.30 8.38 1.10
N PHE A 141 3.55 7.66 0.26
CA PHE A 141 3.76 6.23 0.02
C PHE A 141 4.69 5.95 -1.18
N LEU A 142 5.06 6.98 -1.93
CA LEU A 142 5.86 6.84 -3.14
C LEU A 142 7.35 6.83 -2.80
N GLY A 143 8.06 5.81 -3.27
CA GLY A 143 9.52 5.75 -3.17
C GLY A 143 10.05 5.66 -1.74
N SER A 144 9.32 5.03 -0.80
CA SER A 144 9.72 4.88 0.61
C SER A 144 11.10 4.23 0.79
N TRP A 145 11.53 3.39 -0.16
CA TRP A 145 12.84 2.72 -0.15
C TRP A 145 13.94 3.48 -0.88
N ALA A 146 13.64 4.64 -1.49
CA ALA A 146 14.66 5.43 -2.17
C ALA A 146 15.74 5.85 -1.17
N GLY A 147 17.00 5.55 -1.51
CA GLY A 147 18.15 5.82 -0.65
C GLY A 147 18.36 4.86 0.54
N GLN A 148 17.45 3.91 0.78
CA GLN A 148 17.62 2.90 1.82
C GLN A 148 18.50 1.75 1.34
N ARG A 149 19.29 1.16 2.23
CA ARG A 149 20.07 -0.05 1.93
C ARG A 149 19.12 -1.25 1.93
N ILE A 150 19.13 -2.05 0.87
CA ILE A 150 18.20 -3.17 0.72
C ILE A 150 18.92 -4.49 0.41
N VAL A 151 18.39 -5.60 0.95
CA VAL A 151 18.89 -6.96 0.70
C VAL A 151 17.72 -7.94 0.59
N PHE A 152 17.82 -8.91 -0.32
CA PHE A 152 16.86 -10.01 -0.45
C PHE A 152 17.47 -11.27 0.16
N VAL A 153 16.86 -11.78 1.22
CA VAL A 153 17.53 -12.73 2.13
C VAL A 153 16.98 -14.15 1.97
N GLY A 154 17.87 -15.14 1.86
CA GLY A 154 17.55 -16.56 1.94
C GLY A 154 17.42 -17.05 3.40
N ASP A 155 16.69 -18.15 3.61
CA ASP A 155 16.58 -18.86 4.88
C ASP A 155 17.90 -19.54 5.30
N ASP A 156 18.74 -19.89 4.33
CA ASP A 156 20.02 -20.58 4.54
C ASP A 156 21.22 -19.62 4.68
N VAL A 157 21.07 -18.54 5.45
CA VAL A 157 22.17 -17.62 5.80
C VAL A 157 22.77 -17.99 7.16
N GLU A 158 24.09 -18.22 7.20
CA GLU A 158 24.85 -18.50 8.41
C GLU A 158 25.01 -17.27 9.32
N THR A 159 25.23 -17.51 10.61
CA THR A 159 25.53 -16.47 11.60
C THR A 159 26.76 -15.66 11.19
N GLY A 160 26.65 -14.33 11.24
CA GLY A 160 27.74 -13.41 10.87
C GLY A 160 27.91 -13.20 9.36
N ASP A 161 27.16 -13.89 8.51
CA ASP A 161 27.26 -13.75 7.06
C ASP A 161 26.36 -12.62 6.53
N TYR A 162 26.86 -11.39 6.62
CA TYR A 162 26.16 -10.19 6.16
C TYR A 162 26.77 -9.62 4.87
N PRO A 163 25.96 -9.08 3.94
CA PRO A 163 26.49 -8.35 2.79
C PRO A 163 27.40 -7.19 3.24
N PRO A 164 28.51 -6.96 2.52
CA PRO A 164 29.42 -5.87 2.86
C PRO A 164 28.71 -4.52 2.75
N GLY A 165 28.85 -3.69 3.79
CA GLY A 165 28.27 -2.34 3.83
C GLY A 165 26.77 -2.29 4.13
N LEU A 166 26.11 -3.43 4.40
CA LEU A 166 24.72 -3.46 4.86
C LEU A 166 24.58 -2.82 6.24
N PHE A 167 25.46 -3.18 7.17
CA PHE A 167 25.54 -2.65 8.55
C PHE A 167 26.88 -1.93 8.77
N SER A 168 26.90 -0.94 9.67
CA SER A 168 28.15 -0.42 10.22
C SER A 168 28.77 -1.40 11.23
N GLU A 169 30.04 -1.21 11.58
CA GLU A 169 30.70 -2.04 12.59
C GLU A 169 30.00 -1.92 13.95
N GLU A 170 29.56 -0.71 14.31
CA GLU A 170 28.80 -0.45 15.53
C GLU A 170 27.42 -1.12 15.52
N GLU A 171 26.71 -1.11 14.38
CA GLU A 171 25.42 -1.78 14.25
C GLU A 171 25.56 -3.31 14.43
N LEU A 172 26.67 -3.90 13.96
CA LEU A 172 26.96 -5.33 14.13
C LEU A 172 27.29 -5.69 15.57
N ASP A 173 28.06 -4.86 16.27
CA ASP A 173 28.40 -5.06 17.69
C ASP A 173 27.18 -4.98 18.62
N GLU A 174 26.13 -4.27 18.20
CA GLU A 174 24.86 -4.17 18.93
C GLU A 174 23.90 -5.35 18.66
N LEU A 175 24.19 -6.22 17.69
CA LEU A 175 23.34 -7.36 17.39
C LEU A 175 23.48 -8.45 18.47
N PRO A 176 22.37 -9.06 18.91
CA PRO A 176 22.45 -10.18 19.83
C PRO A 176 23.06 -11.40 19.13
N GLU A 177 23.86 -12.19 19.85
CA GLU A 177 24.43 -13.44 19.32
C GLU A 177 23.36 -14.51 19.09
N THR A 178 22.34 -14.54 19.96
CA THR A 178 21.22 -15.47 19.91
C THR A 178 19.88 -14.76 20.07
N VAL A 179 18.81 -15.37 19.58
CA VAL A 179 17.46 -14.84 19.65
C VAL A 179 16.46 -15.88 20.14
N ASP A 180 15.62 -15.48 21.10
CA ASP A 180 14.40 -16.19 21.49
C ASP A 180 13.33 -15.88 20.43
N ILE A 181 12.96 -16.87 19.62
CA ILE A 181 11.86 -16.76 18.67
C ILE A 181 10.62 -17.33 19.35
N PRO A 182 9.66 -16.49 19.77
CA PRO A 182 8.46 -16.97 20.43
C PRO A 182 7.70 -17.93 19.50
N TYR A 183 7.11 -18.96 20.10
CA TYR A 183 6.24 -19.90 19.40
C TYR A 183 5.19 -19.16 18.56
N ASN A 184 5.03 -19.66 17.33
CA ASN A 184 3.97 -19.35 16.36
C ASN A 184 4.18 -18.12 15.48
N TYR A 185 4.51 -18.32 14.19
CA TYR A 185 3.83 -17.61 13.10
C TYR A 185 3.81 -18.36 11.76
N GLU A 186 4.73 -19.30 11.47
CA GLU A 186 4.73 -19.97 10.14
C GLU A 186 4.87 -21.50 10.12
N VAL A 187 5.40 -22.17 11.15
CA VAL A 187 5.53 -23.64 11.17
C VAL A 187 5.27 -24.21 12.58
N PRO A 188 4.14 -24.91 12.83
CA PRO A 188 3.79 -25.40 14.16
C PRO A 188 4.56 -26.63 14.66
N ASP A 189 5.49 -27.18 13.86
CA ASP A 189 6.12 -28.50 14.12
C ASP A 189 7.63 -28.45 14.51
N ILE A 190 8.24 -27.27 14.68
CA ILE A 190 9.65 -27.17 15.14
C ILE A 190 9.71 -26.51 16.52
N THR A 191 9.95 -27.33 17.55
CA THR A 191 10.29 -26.90 18.90
C THR A 191 11.75 -26.44 18.93
N TRP A 192 12.02 -25.14 18.88
CA TRP A 192 13.31 -24.64 19.37
C TRP A 192 13.18 -24.51 20.88
N GLU A 193 13.64 -25.51 21.62
CA GLU A 193 13.64 -25.49 23.09
C GLU A 193 14.70 -24.52 23.66
N GLU A 194 15.56 -23.95 22.79
CA GLU A 194 16.69 -23.07 23.12
C GLU A 194 16.79 -21.87 22.16
N ASP A 195 17.45 -20.78 22.61
CA ASP A 195 17.75 -19.60 21.78
C ASP A 195 18.53 -20.03 20.52
N VAL A 196 18.15 -19.50 19.36
CA VAL A 196 18.82 -19.81 18.09
C VAL A 196 19.85 -18.75 17.73
N PRO A 197 20.96 -19.09 17.05
CA PRO A 197 21.93 -18.11 16.58
C PRO A 197 21.28 -17.05 15.67
N MET A 198 21.61 -15.78 15.90
CA MET A 198 21.10 -14.68 15.10
C MET A 198 21.68 -14.75 13.67
N THR A 199 20.82 -14.57 12.68
CA THR A 199 21.19 -14.56 11.25
C THR A 199 20.45 -13.43 10.55
N LEU A 200 20.92 -13.05 9.35
CA LEU A 200 20.27 -12.02 8.54
C LEU A 200 18.79 -12.35 8.24
N HIS A 201 18.43 -13.63 8.13
CA HIS A 201 17.06 -14.06 7.87
C HIS A 201 16.08 -13.61 8.95
N HIS A 202 16.51 -13.53 10.20
CA HIS A 202 15.65 -13.15 11.32
C HIS A 202 15.10 -11.71 11.20
N PHE A 203 15.78 -10.81 10.48
CA PHE A 203 15.25 -9.47 10.20
C PHE A 203 14.02 -9.47 9.27
N THR A 204 13.65 -10.60 8.67
CA THR A 204 12.37 -10.74 7.95
C THR A 204 11.18 -10.92 8.90
N LEU A 205 11.44 -11.27 10.18
CA LEU A 205 10.40 -11.47 11.17
C LEU A 205 9.92 -10.12 11.73
N PRO A 206 8.60 -9.94 11.94
CA PRO A 206 8.04 -8.73 12.55
C PRO A 206 8.63 -8.38 13.93
N LEU A 207 9.19 -9.38 14.63
CA LEU A 207 9.86 -9.20 15.91
C LEU A 207 11.08 -8.27 15.82
N PHE A 208 11.80 -8.29 14.69
CA PHE A 208 13.08 -7.60 14.53
C PHE A 208 12.98 -6.39 13.59
N ALA A 209 12.11 -6.46 12.58
CA ALA A 209 11.91 -5.36 11.64
C ALA A 209 10.42 -5.11 11.38
N ARG A 210 10.09 -3.84 11.16
CA ARG A 210 8.77 -3.44 10.69
C ARG A 210 8.52 -4.03 9.30
N LYS A 211 7.53 -4.93 9.20
CA LYS A 211 7.02 -5.38 7.91
C LYS A 211 6.27 -4.23 7.24
N GLU A 212 6.84 -3.70 6.15
CA GLU A 212 6.14 -2.70 5.34
C GLU A 212 4.96 -3.34 4.61
N LYS A 213 3.82 -2.66 4.66
CA LYS A 213 2.64 -3.07 3.90
C LYS A 213 2.82 -2.61 2.46
N PHE A 214 2.78 -3.53 1.51
CA PHE A 214 2.64 -3.17 0.12
C PHE A 214 1.28 -2.49 -0.08
N LEU A 215 1.30 -1.25 -0.56
CA LEU A 215 0.11 -0.46 -0.83
C LEU A 215 0.00 -0.23 -2.33
N ASN A 216 -1.14 -0.60 -2.89
CA ASN A 216 -1.52 -0.22 -4.23
C ASN A 216 -2.35 1.07 -4.14
N LEU A 217 -1.93 2.15 -4.82
CA LEU A 217 -2.60 3.45 -4.74
C LEU A 217 -4.00 3.42 -5.35
N SER A 218 -4.23 2.61 -6.38
CA SER A 218 -5.57 2.44 -6.96
C SER A 218 -6.54 1.78 -5.96
N GLU A 219 -6.09 0.76 -5.22
CA GLU A 219 -6.90 0.14 -4.16
C GLU A 219 -7.12 1.12 -3.00
N LEU A 220 -6.06 1.76 -2.50
CA LEU A 220 -6.13 2.72 -1.40
C LEU A 220 -7.05 3.90 -1.72
N SER A 221 -6.94 4.48 -2.91
CA SER A 221 -7.79 5.61 -3.31
C SER A 221 -9.25 5.20 -3.49
N THR A 222 -9.50 3.97 -3.97
CA THR A 222 -10.84 3.38 -4.03
C THR A 222 -11.43 3.17 -2.65
N ASP A 223 -10.64 2.70 -1.69
CA ASP A 223 -11.05 2.52 -0.29
C ASP A 223 -11.41 3.86 0.34
N ILE A 224 -10.58 4.90 0.14
CA ILE A 224 -10.84 6.26 0.64
C ILE A 224 -12.12 6.82 0.04
N TYR A 225 -12.31 6.72 -1.27
CA TYR A 225 -13.53 7.17 -1.93
C TYR A 225 -14.77 6.43 -1.40
N THR A 226 -14.65 5.11 -1.20
CA THR A 226 -15.72 4.27 -0.66
C THR A 226 -16.06 4.65 0.77
N ALA A 227 -15.06 4.87 1.62
CA ALA A 227 -15.27 5.33 2.99
C ALA A 227 -15.90 6.73 3.04
N CYS A 228 -15.50 7.66 2.17
CA CYS A 228 -16.16 8.97 2.04
C CYS A 228 -17.64 8.82 1.68
N ARG A 229 -17.95 7.95 0.70
CA ARG A 229 -19.33 7.66 0.29
C ARG A 229 -20.15 7.06 1.42
N ASP A 230 -19.56 6.11 2.15
CA ASP A 230 -20.25 5.36 3.19
C ASP A 230 -20.48 6.19 4.46
N ARG A 231 -19.70 7.26 4.70
CA ARG A 231 -20.01 8.28 5.73
C ARG A 231 -21.34 8.99 5.45
N ASN A 232 -21.76 9.09 4.19
CA ASN A 232 -23.06 9.66 3.80
C ASN A 232 -24.16 8.59 3.60
N LYS A 233 -24.06 7.47 4.33
CA LYS A 233 -25.02 6.34 4.41
C LYS A 233 -26.39 6.69 3.80
N PHE A 234 -26.60 6.38 2.51
CA PHE A 234 -27.88 6.51 1.76
C PHE A 234 -28.18 7.81 0.99
N ARG A 235 -27.32 8.84 0.96
CA ARG A 235 -27.52 10.00 0.06
C ARG A 235 -26.48 10.05 -1.05
N TYR A 236 -26.96 10.16 -2.28
CA TYR A 236 -26.12 10.55 -3.40
C TYR A 236 -25.63 11.98 -3.18
N ASP A 237 -24.32 12.15 -3.09
CA ASP A 237 -23.69 13.46 -3.02
C ASP A 237 -23.11 13.83 -4.40
N PRO A 238 -23.72 14.82 -5.10
CA PRO A 238 -23.19 15.29 -6.38
C PRO A 238 -21.77 15.85 -6.28
N ALA A 239 -21.40 16.48 -5.15
CA ALA A 239 -20.07 17.04 -4.94
C ALA A 239 -19.02 15.93 -4.84
N LEU A 240 -19.28 14.88 -4.06
CA LEU A 240 -18.41 13.70 -3.99
C LEU A 240 -18.23 13.04 -5.37
N LYS A 241 -19.31 12.89 -6.14
CA LYS A 241 -19.18 12.32 -7.49
C LYS A 241 -18.35 13.22 -8.42
N SER A 242 -18.50 14.53 -8.31
CA SER A 242 -17.75 15.47 -9.15
C SER A 242 -16.25 15.47 -8.86
N THR A 243 -15.87 15.12 -7.62
CA THR A 243 -14.48 15.05 -7.15
C THR A 243 -13.88 13.64 -7.25
N TYR A 244 -14.63 12.68 -7.80
CA TYR A 244 -14.19 11.29 -7.96
C TYR A 244 -12.82 11.15 -8.62
N ARG A 245 -12.53 11.97 -9.64
CA ARG A 245 -11.24 11.95 -10.36
C ARG A 245 -10.10 12.64 -9.60
N ASP A 246 -10.42 13.49 -8.64
CA ASP A 246 -9.45 14.16 -7.80
C ASP A 246 -9.06 13.27 -6.60
N ILE A 247 -9.95 12.35 -6.17
CA ILE A 247 -9.69 11.39 -5.10
C ILE A 247 -9.03 10.11 -5.65
N LEU A 248 -9.57 9.56 -6.75
CA LEU A 248 -9.00 8.37 -7.34
C LEU A 248 -7.67 8.68 -8.00
N THR A 249 -6.66 7.95 -7.56
CA THR A 249 -5.31 8.05 -8.08
C THR A 249 -4.70 6.67 -8.25
N GLU A 250 -3.74 6.58 -9.14
CA GLU A 250 -2.89 5.43 -9.36
C GLU A 250 -1.45 5.91 -9.38
N GLU A 251 -0.50 5.00 -9.20
CA GLU A 251 0.92 5.33 -9.16
C GLU A 251 1.36 6.06 -10.43
N ALA A 252 0.80 5.69 -11.59
CA ALA A 252 1.11 6.31 -12.88
C ALA A 252 0.79 7.82 -12.95
N THR A 253 -0.09 8.35 -12.08
CA THR A 253 -0.43 9.78 -12.06
C THR A 253 0.74 10.66 -11.57
N TYR A 254 1.62 10.12 -10.74
CA TYR A 254 2.75 10.84 -10.15
C TYR A 254 4.00 10.78 -11.01
N TYR A 255 4.02 9.92 -12.02
CA TYR A 255 5.22 9.65 -12.81
C TYR A 255 4.98 9.93 -14.30
N PRO A 256 5.84 10.74 -14.96
CA PRO A 256 5.75 10.90 -16.41
C PRO A 256 5.92 9.56 -17.15
N GLN A 257 4.95 9.24 -18.00
CA GLN A 257 4.87 7.96 -18.71
C GLN A 257 5.67 7.96 -20.03
N ASP A 258 5.99 9.15 -20.56
CA ASP A 258 6.55 9.38 -21.90
C ASP A 258 8.06 9.63 -21.91
N ARG A 259 8.75 9.37 -20.79
CA ARG A 259 10.18 9.69 -20.61
C ARG A 259 11.02 8.44 -20.35
N PRO A 260 12.30 8.44 -20.75
CA PRO A 260 13.28 7.43 -20.32
C PRO A 260 13.48 7.43 -18.81
N TRP A 261 13.33 6.26 -18.20
CA TRP A 261 13.56 6.04 -16.77
C TRP A 261 14.81 5.21 -16.54
N ILE A 262 15.47 5.46 -15.42
CA ILE A 262 16.64 4.72 -14.98
C ILE A 262 16.50 4.30 -13.51
N LEU A 263 17.05 3.14 -13.19
CA LEU A 263 17.37 2.70 -11.83
C LEU A 263 18.82 3.09 -11.54
N ARG A 264 19.08 3.84 -10.47
CA ARG A 264 20.43 4.21 -10.03
C ARG A 264 20.83 3.41 -8.80
N ASN A 265 22.02 2.82 -8.83
CA ASN A 265 22.73 2.37 -7.63
C ASN A 265 23.53 3.55 -7.06
N LEU A 266 23.12 4.05 -5.90
CA LEU A 266 23.70 5.26 -5.30
C LEU A 266 25.09 5.02 -4.71
N ILE A 267 25.45 3.77 -4.41
CA ILE A 267 26.72 3.36 -3.81
C ILE A 267 27.80 3.21 -4.88
N THR A 268 27.53 2.39 -5.90
CA THR A 268 28.51 2.10 -6.97
C THR A 268 28.51 3.13 -8.09
N LYS A 269 27.56 4.09 -8.06
CA LYS A 269 27.33 5.05 -9.14
C LYS A 269 27.07 4.36 -10.48
N GLU A 270 26.24 3.33 -10.45
CA GLU A 270 25.82 2.59 -11.65
C GLU A 270 24.38 2.91 -11.97
N PHE A 271 23.99 2.82 -13.24
CA PHE A 271 22.57 2.92 -13.60
C PHE A 271 22.16 1.94 -14.70
N VAL A 272 20.87 1.63 -14.71
CA VAL A 272 20.21 0.74 -15.67
C VAL A 272 19.04 1.48 -16.31
N ARG A 273 18.98 1.45 -17.64
CA ARG A 273 17.92 2.08 -18.45
C ARG A 273 16.75 1.14 -18.67
N SER A 274 15.53 1.68 -18.59
CA SER A 274 14.30 0.91 -18.85
C SER A 274 14.30 0.28 -20.24
N GLU A 275 14.81 1.00 -21.25
CA GLU A 275 14.80 0.55 -22.65
C GLU A 275 15.72 -0.66 -22.92
N ALA A 276 16.71 -0.88 -22.06
CA ALA A 276 17.64 -2.00 -22.22
C ALA A 276 17.09 -3.30 -21.62
N ILE A 277 16.26 -3.21 -20.58
CA ILE A 277 15.72 -4.37 -19.85
C ILE A 277 14.32 -4.75 -20.32
N ALA A 278 13.55 -3.80 -20.88
CA ALA A 278 12.21 -4.06 -21.38
C ALA A 278 12.24 -5.03 -22.57
N LEU A 279 11.35 -6.02 -22.55
CA LEU A 279 11.24 -6.99 -23.64
C LEU A 279 10.75 -6.35 -24.94
N LYS A 280 9.96 -5.29 -24.82
CA LYS A 280 9.45 -4.50 -25.93
C LYS A 280 9.30 -3.04 -25.50
N PRO A 281 9.47 -2.07 -26.42
CA PRO A 281 9.22 -0.66 -26.12
C PRO A 281 7.79 -0.38 -25.63
N GLU A 282 6.79 -1.12 -26.11
CA GLU A 282 5.38 -0.91 -25.75
C GLU A 282 5.03 -1.36 -24.32
N PHE A 283 5.97 -2.02 -23.63
CA PHE A 283 5.82 -2.47 -22.25
C PHE A 283 6.34 -1.43 -21.24
N ILE A 284 6.92 -0.32 -21.72
CA ILE A 284 7.45 0.74 -20.86
C ILE A 284 6.35 1.75 -20.58
N HIS A 285 5.95 1.85 -19.32
CA HIS A 285 4.93 2.77 -18.81
C HIS A 285 5.55 3.59 -17.66
N GLY A 286 6.36 4.60 -18.04
CA GLY A 286 7.15 5.36 -17.10
C GLY A 286 8.14 4.45 -16.34
N PRO A 287 8.16 4.46 -14.99
CA PRO A 287 9.02 3.58 -14.20
C PRO A 287 8.48 2.13 -14.10
N PHE A 288 7.24 1.89 -14.53
CA PHE A 288 6.61 0.57 -14.50
C PHE A 288 6.78 -0.12 -15.85
N ILE A 289 7.34 -1.33 -15.85
CA ILE A 289 7.64 -2.08 -17.08
C ILE A 289 6.94 -3.43 -17.01
N ASP A 290 6.09 -3.71 -17.99
CA ASP A 290 5.38 -4.99 -18.09
C ASP A 290 6.36 -6.15 -18.32
N GLY A 291 6.15 -7.25 -17.60
CA GLY A 291 7.02 -8.42 -17.67
C GLY A 291 8.28 -8.30 -16.82
N PHE A 292 9.26 -7.54 -17.29
CA PHE A 292 10.56 -7.37 -16.64
C PHE A 292 10.89 -5.89 -16.46
N GLY A 293 10.89 -5.44 -15.20
CA GLY A 293 11.25 -4.08 -14.83
C GLY A 293 12.37 -4.00 -13.80
N PHE A 294 12.54 -2.82 -13.23
CA PHE A 294 13.59 -2.53 -12.26
C PHE A 294 13.52 -3.43 -11.02
N GLY A 295 12.33 -3.87 -10.60
CA GLY A 295 12.20 -4.80 -9.48
C GLY A 295 12.92 -6.14 -9.72
N GLN A 296 12.83 -6.71 -10.92
CA GLN A 296 13.53 -7.95 -11.26
C GLN A 296 15.05 -7.73 -11.34
N VAL A 297 15.49 -6.57 -11.86
CA VAL A 297 16.91 -6.17 -11.86
C VAL A 297 17.44 -6.15 -10.43
N ILE A 298 16.76 -5.43 -9.54
CA ILE A 298 17.15 -5.31 -8.13
C ILE A 298 17.25 -6.70 -7.50
N ILE A 299 16.17 -7.49 -7.52
CA ILE A 299 16.14 -8.83 -6.90
C ILE A 299 17.28 -9.70 -7.41
N SER A 300 17.56 -9.69 -8.72
CA SER A 300 18.62 -10.53 -9.30
C SER A 300 20.03 -10.20 -8.78
N ARG A 301 20.25 -8.98 -8.27
CA ARG A 301 21.57 -8.50 -7.84
C ARG A 301 21.67 -8.22 -6.33
N ILE A 302 20.57 -8.25 -5.58
CA ILE A 302 20.58 -8.02 -4.12
C ILE A 302 20.35 -9.28 -3.27
N CYS A 303 20.18 -10.44 -3.92
CA CYS A 303 20.02 -11.73 -3.23
C CYS A 303 21.26 -12.07 -2.37
N TRP A 304 21.02 -12.60 -1.17
CA TRP A 304 22.06 -13.03 -0.24
C TRP A 304 21.67 -14.36 0.44
N SER A 305 22.52 -15.37 0.28
CA SER A 305 22.42 -16.69 0.93
C SER A 305 23.81 -17.28 1.12
N THR A 306 24.02 -18.04 2.19
CA THR A 306 25.25 -18.79 2.39
C THR A 306 25.26 -20.05 1.53
N ASP A 307 24.11 -20.72 1.43
CA ASP A 307 23.94 -21.86 0.53
C ASP A 307 23.81 -21.41 -0.94
N PRO A 308 24.65 -21.92 -1.86
CA PRO A 308 24.52 -21.68 -3.30
C PRO A 308 23.30 -22.36 -3.92
N CYS A 309 22.60 -23.26 -3.21
CA CYS A 309 21.38 -23.90 -3.66
C CYS A 309 20.32 -22.85 -3.90
N THR A 310 20.07 -22.57 -5.19
CA THR A 310 18.97 -21.70 -5.60
C THR A 310 17.90 -22.54 -6.28
N SER A 311 16.65 -22.10 -6.16
CA SER A 311 15.50 -22.75 -6.81
C SER A 311 15.56 -22.72 -8.35
N ILE A 312 16.59 -22.07 -8.92
CA ILE A 312 16.83 -21.93 -10.34
C ILE A 312 18.22 -22.50 -10.60
N ASN A 313 18.34 -23.52 -11.46
CA ASN A 313 19.64 -24.00 -11.92
C ASN A 313 20.27 -22.97 -12.88
N CYS A 314 20.88 -21.93 -12.31
CA CYS A 314 21.52 -20.82 -13.01
C CYS A 314 23.02 -20.85 -12.74
N GLU A 315 23.81 -20.63 -13.79
CA GLU A 315 25.27 -20.56 -13.69
C GLU A 315 25.74 -19.28 -12.98
N LEU A 316 24.88 -18.26 -12.88
CA LEU A 316 25.18 -17.01 -12.20
C LEU A 316 25.06 -17.19 -10.68
N PRO A 317 26.04 -16.69 -9.89
CA PRO A 317 26.01 -16.78 -8.43
C PRO A 317 25.04 -15.76 -7.82
N ILE A 318 23.75 -15.85 -8.17
CA ILE A 318 22.71 -14.90 -7.74
C ILE A 318 22.57 -14.86 -6.21
N HIS A 319 22.95 -15.92 -5.50
CA HIS A 319 22.95 -15.99 -4.03
C HIS A 319 23.99 -15.07 -3.36
N ARG A 320 24.96 -14.54 -4.12
CA ARG A 320 25.92 -13.52 -3.66
C ARG A 320 25.81 -12.29 -4.55
N GLY A 321 24.66 -11.63 -4.47
CA GLY A 321 24.35 -10.45 -5.25
C GLY A 321 25.36 -9.31 -5.03
N VAL A 322 25.93 -8.81 -6.13
CA VAL A 322 26.93 -7.72 -6.13
C VAL A 322 26.39 -6.38 -5.61
N TRP A 323 25.08 -6.28 -5.46
CA TRP A 323 24.35 -5.10 -5.01
C TRP A 323 23.64 -5.30 -3.67
N ALA A 324 23.85 -6.45 -3.02
CA ALA A 324 23.25 -6.74 -1.72
C ALA A 324 23.69 -5.71 -0.68
N GLY A 325 22.73 -5.06 -0.02
CA GLY A 325 22.97 -3.98 0.95
C GLY A 325 23.25 -2.61 0.34
N HIS A 326 23.11 -2.43 -0.98
CA HIS A 326 23.25 -1.12 -1.61
C HIS A 326 21.95 -0.31 -1.54
N ALA A 327 22.06 0.99 -1.80
CA ALA A 327 20.96 1.93 -1.86
C ALA A 327 20.62 2.36 -3.29
N PHE A 328 19.32 2.55 -3.57
CA PHE A 328 18.83 2.79 -4.92
C PHE A 328 17.83 3.94 -4.99
N ASP A 329 17.69 4.51 -6.17
CA ASP A 329 16.50 5.27 -6.53
C ASP A 329 16.10 5.03 -8.00
N VAL A 330 14.91 5.49 -8.37
CA VAL A 330 14.41 5.45 -9.74
C VAL A 330 14.10 6.89 -10.15
N THR A 331 14.69 7.33 -11.26
CA THR A 331 14.54 8.71 -11.76
C THR A 331 14.51 8.75 -13.28
N THR A 332 14.21 9.92 -13.86
CA THR A 332 14.29 10.09 -15.31
C THR A 332 15.73 10.30 -15.76
N LEU A 333 16.06 9.83 -16.97
CA LEU A 333 17.39 10.06 -17.55
C LEU A 333 17.71 11.56 -17.70
N ALA A 334 16.69 12.38 -17.95
CA ALA A 334 16.83 13.83 -18.06
C ALA A 334 17.23 14.46 -16.72
N THR A 335 16.58 14.07 -15.62
CA THR A 335 16.93 14.50 -14.26
C THR A 335 18.36 14.08 -13.92
N HIS A 336 18.72 12.82 -14.18
CA HIS A 336 20.07 12.32 -13.95
C HIS A 336 21.13 13.18 -14.65
N ARG A 337 20.98 13.43 -15.96
CA ARG A 337 21.92 14.26 -16.73
C ARG A 337 22.01 15.71 -16.25
N ALA A 338 20.97 16.24 -15.63
CA ALA A 338 20.98 17.59 -15.07
C ALA A 338 21.70 17.65 -13.71
N GLU A 339 21.62 16.57 -12.93
CA GLU A 339 22.16 16.50 -11.57
C GLU A 339 23.62 16.00 -11.50
N THR A 340 24.04 15.18 -12.47
CA THR A 340 25.30 14.42 -12.39
C THR A 340 26.25 14.75 -13.53
N MET A 341 27.56 14.59 -13.27
CA MET A 341 28.57 14.57 -14.31
C MET A 341 28.65 13.16 -14.90
N GLU A 342 28.54 13.02 -16.23
CA GLU A 342 28.51 11.71 -16.90
C GLU A 342 29.73 10.83 -16.58
N THR A 343 30.88 11.42 -16.23
CA THR A 343 32.12 10.70 -15.90
C THR A 343 32.10 9.97 -14.56
N GLU A 344 31.15 10.29 -13.68
CA GLU A 344 31.05 9.66 -12.36
C GLU A 344 30.19 8.39 -12.37
N TRP A 345 29.36 8.21 -13.40
CA TRP A 345 28.36 7.15 -13.43
C TRP A 345 28.61 6.15 -14.56
N ARG A 346 28.42 4.86 -14.26
CA ARG A 346 28.59 3.76 -15.21
C ARG A 346 27.24 3.22 -15.67
N ASP A 347 26.99 3.23 -16.98
CA ASP A 347 25.85 2.52 -17.56
C ASP A 347 26.14 1.01 -17.57
N VAL A 348 25.40 0.24 -16.78
CA VAL A 348 25.51 -1.24 -16.70
C VAL A 348 24.31 -1.94 -17.34
N SER A 349 23.55 -1.22 -18.16
CA SER A 349 22.28 -1.71 -18.72
C SER A 349 22.42 -3.00 -19.54
N GLU A 350 23.46 -3.09 -20.38
CA GLU A 350 23.68 -4.26 -21.24
C GLU A 350 24.13 -5.49 -20.42
N GLU A 351 25.00 -5.28 -19.44
CA GLU A 351 25.45 -6.31 -18.50
C GLU A 351 24.25 -6.93 -17.76
N VAL A 352 23.41 -6.08 -17.17
CA VAL A 352 22.20 -6.46 -16.45
C VAL A 352 21.19 -7.16 -17.36
N ALA A 353 20.96 -6.64 -18.57
CA ALA A 353 20.03 -7.26 -19.52
C ALA A 353 20.46 -8.68 -19.90
N ASN A 354 21.77 -8.90 -20.08
CA ASN A 354 22.33 -10.21 -20.36
C ASN A 354 22.17 -11.18 -19.18
N GLU A 355 22.42 -10.74 -17.95
CA GLU A 355 22.22 -11.57 -16.75
C GLU A 355 20.76 -11.99 -16.58
N ILE A 356 19.82 -11.05 -16.75
CA ILE A 356 18.38 -11.34 -16.69
C ILE A 356 18.00 -12.36 -17.76
N ALA A 357 18.53 -12.23 -18.98
CA ALA A 357 18.29 -13.18 -20.05
C ALA A 357 18.78 -14.60 -19.69
N ILE A 358 19.96 -14.72 -19.05
CA ILE A 358 20.50 -16.01 -18.57
C ILE A 358 19.58 -16.60 -17.49
N ILE A 359 19.21 -15.82 -16.49
CA ILE A 359 18.30 -16.25 -15.40
C ILE A 359 16.95 -16.73 -15.98
N CYS A 360 16.39 -15.97 -16.92
CA CYS A 360 15.14 -16.33 -17.58
C CYS A 360 15.25 -17.61 -18.41
N ALA A 361 16.34 -17.77 -19.16
CA ALA A 361 16.60 -18.97 -19.93
C ALA A 361 16.77 -20.21 -19.03
N SER A 362 17.46 -20.07 -17.90
CA SER A 362 17.58 -21.14 -16.89
C SER A 362 16.23 -21.53 -16.30
N LYS A 363 15.34 -20.57 -16.03
CA LYS A 363 14.05 -20.83 -15.38
C LYS A 363 12.96 -21.31 -16.33
N TYR A 364 12.87 -20.73 -17.53
CA TYR A 364 11.75 -20.92 -18.46
C TYR A 364 12.16 -21.61 -19.77
N GLY A 365 13.45 -21.92 -19.95
CA GLY A 365 13.99 -22.51 -21.16
C GLY A 365 14.18 -21.51 -22.31
N PRO A 366 14.58 -21.99 -23.51
CA PRO A 366 14.98 -21.13 -24.63
C PRO A 366 13.84 -20.26 -25.20
N ASN A 367 12.57 -20.58 -24.89
CA ASN A 367 11.40 -19.82 -25.34
C ASN A 367 10.88 -18.83 -24.29
N TRP A 368 11.66 -18.52 -23.24
CA TRP A 368 11.28 -17.65 -22.13
C TRP A 368 10.65 -16.33 -22.60
N HIS A 369 11.22 -15.70 -23.63
CA HIS A 369 10.75 -14.42 -24.15
C HIS A 369 9.29 -14.49 -24.66
N LYS A 370 8.92 -15.58 -25.34
CA LYS A 370 7.55 -15.80 -25.82
C LYS A 370 6.60 -16.10 -24.68
N ILE A 371 7.04 -16.90 -23.71
CA ILE A 371 6.25 -17.28 -22.53
C ILE A 371 5.89 -16.03 -21.72
N ILE A 372 6.87 -15.16 -21.49
CA ILE A 372 6.66 -13.95 -20.70
C ILE A 372 5.84 -12.96 -21.51
N CYS A 373 6.20 -12.64 -22.76
CA CYS A 373 5.39 -11.75 -23.60
C CYS A 373 3.92 -12.19 -23.69
N GLY A 374 3.65 -13.48 -23.93
CA GLY A 374 2.30 -14.00 -24.09
C GLY A 374 1.40 -13.72 -22.89
N ARG A 375 1.93 -13.81 -21.66
CA ARG A 375 1.18 -13.54 -20.43
C ARG A 375 0.69 -12.10 -20.32
N PHE A 376 1.37 -11.13 -20.94
CA PHE A 376 1.01 -9.71 -20.90
C PHE A 376 0.22 -9.25 -22.13
N TYR A 377 0.21 -10.04 -23.22
CA TYR A 377 -0.69 -9.80 -24.35
C TYR A 377 -2.10 -10.33 -24.09
N ASP A 378 -2.24 -11.56 -23.56
CA ASP A 378 -3.56 -12.18 -23.34
C ASP A 378 -4.40 -11.49 -22.24
N GLY A 379 -3.76 -10.68 -21.38
CA GLY A 379 -4.43 -9.94 -20.31
C GLY A 379 -5.10 -8.63 -20.73
N ARG A 380 -4.82 -8.10 -21.94
CA ARG A 380 -5.41 -6.84 -22.45
C ARG A 380 -6.64 -7.03 -23.34
N ASP A 381 -6.92 -8.25 -23.80
CA ASP A 381 -8.13 -8.58 -24.56
C ASP A 381 -9.30 -9.04 -23.68
N ALA A 382 -9.14 -9.06 -22.35
CA ALA A 382 -10.12 -9.56 -21.39
C ALA A 382 -10.64 -8.52 -20.37
N SER A 383 -10.49 -7.22 -20.66
CA SER A 383 -11.05 -6.13 -19.84
C SER A 383 -12.09 -5.31 -20.61
#